data_AF-A0A852M030-F1
#
_entry.id   AF-A0A852M030-F1
#
_cell.length_a   1.000
_cell.length_b   1.000
_cell.length_c   1.000
_cell.angle_alpha   90.00
_cell.angle_beta   90.00
_cell.angle_gamma   90.00
#
_symmetry.space_group_name_H-M   'P 1'
#
loop_
_entity.id
_entity.type
_entity.pdbx_description
1 polymer ?
#
loop_
_entity_poly.entity_id
_entity_poly.type
_entity_poly.pdbx_seq_one_letter_code
_entity_poly.pdbx_strand_id
1 'polypeptide(L)'
;PPATTDSDEEDDSDSSTKPIRSEKKKNPASLFQTGGDPPKEKKNKKKTPPKAAESEDETPEKNSNKKGKGKRSKKTKEERPPSPVIEVDNLEEFVLQPAPQGVTIKCRVTRDKRGMDRGLYPTYYLHLDNDKKVFLLAGRKRKKSKTSNYLISIDPTDLSRGGENFIGKLRSNLMGTKFTVFDNGMNPDRANADWSNVRQELSAVVYETNVLGFKGPRKMTVIIPGMNSDNERVPIRPRNDNDGLLMRWQNRNMDNVIELHNKAPVWNDETQSYVLNFHGRVTHASVKNFQIVHGSDPDYIVMQFGRVADDAFTMDYNYPLCAVQAFAIALSSFDGKLACE
;
A
#
# COMPACT_ATOMS: atom_id res chain seq x y z
N PRO A 1 22.59 -63.89 54.62
CA PRO A 1 22.98 -65.20 54.04
C PRO A 1 21.73 -66.04 53.69
N PRO A 2 21.71 -66.80 52.58
CA PRO A 2 21.68 -66.38 51.16
C PRO A 2 20.42 -66.89 50.40
N ALA A 3 20.42 -66.71 49.05
CA ALA A 3 19.60 -67.29 47.96
C ALA A 3 18.62 -66.29 47.27
N THR A 4 18.86 -65.74 46.07
CA THR A 4 18.91 -66.24 44.66
C THR A 4 17.56 -66.63 44.03
N THR A 5 17.12 -65.84 43.04
CA THR A 5 16.55 -66.11 41.67
C THR A 5 15.83 -64.82 41.20
N ASP A 6 16.31 -64.06 40.20
CA ASP A 6 16.08 -64.18 38.72
C ASP A 6 14.59 -64.42 38.35
N SER A 7 13.92 -63.73 37.41
CA SER A 7 14.37 -62.86 36.30
C SER A 7 13.18 -62.07 35.66
N ASP A 8 13.53 -61.14 34.74
CA ASP A 8 12.79 -60.63 33.55
C ASP A 8 11.53 -59.72 33.73
N GLU A 9 11.30 -58.61 33.01
CA GLU A 9 11.86 -58.03 31.77
C GLU A 9 11.56 -56.50 31.68
N GLU A 10 12.23 -55.86 30.71
CA GLU A 10 12.49 -54.44 30.40
C GLU A 10 11.29 -53.48 30.21
N ASP A 11 11.49 -52.17 30.45
CA ASP A 11 11.11 -51.15 29.46
C ASP A 11 11.86 -49.80 29.64
N ASP A 12 12.30 -49.25 28.50
CA ASP A 12 13.05 -48.01 28.29
C ASP A 12 12.22 -46.75 28.59
N SER A 13 12.80 -45.74 29.25
CA SER A 13 12.32 -44.35 29.09
C SER A 13 13.42 -43.31 29.31
N ASP A 14 14.02 -42.85 28.21
CA ASP A 14 14.89 -41.68 28.15
C ASP A 14 14.03 -40.40 27.98
N SER A 15 13.85 -39.64 29.07
CA SER A 15 13.13 -38.36 29.05
C SER A 15 14.08 -37.18 28.84
N SER A 16 14.33 -36.83 27.58
CA SER A 16 15.06 -35.62 27.20
C SER A 16 14.10 -34.50 26.75
N THR A 17 13.66 -33.66 27.70
CA THR A 17 12.84 -32.46 27.41
C THR A 17 13.73 -31.31 26.90
N LYS A 18 13.50 -30.85 25.65
CA LYS A 18 14.04 -29.58 25.13
C LYS A 18 12.96 -28.49 25.16
N PRO A 19 13.29 -27.24 25.56
CA PRO A 19 12.30 -26.17 25.64
C PRO A 19 12.01 -25.58 24.26
N ILE A 20 10.71 -25.37 23.99
CA ILE A 20 10.17 -24.72 22.80
C ILE A 20 10.56 -23.23 22.81
N ARG A 21 11.20 -22.78 21.73
CA ARG A 21 11.66 -21.41 21.53
C ARG A 21 10.47 -20.53 21.13
N SER A 22 10.08 -19.59 21.99
CA SER A 22 9.06 -18.58 21.69
C SER A 22 9.52 -17.66 20.55
N GLU A 23 8.81 -17.64 19.43
CA GLU A 23 9.04 -16.67 18.35
C GLU A 23 8.68 -15.26 18.85
N LYS A 24 9.69 -14.39 18.97
CA LYS A 24 9.46 -12.96 19.22
C LYS A 24 8.70 -12.37 18.02
N LYS A 25 7.47 -11.89 18.23
CA LYS A 25 6.76 -11.02 17.27
C LYS A 25 7.68 -9.86 16.92
N LYS A 26 8.12 -9.78 15.67
CA LYS A 26 8.93 -8.65 15.17
C LYS A 26 8.07 -7.38 15.25
N ASN A 27 8.62 -6.31 15.82
CA ASN A 27 7.95 -5.01 15.78
C ASN A 27 8.07 -4.45 14.35
N PRO A 28 6.96 -4.24 13.60
CA PRO A 28 7.04 -3.74 12.23
C PRO A 28 7.63 -2.33 12.14
N ALA A 29 7.66 -1.56 13.22
CA ALA A 29 8.17 -0.18 13.25
C ALA A 29 9.60 -0.04 12.73
N SER A 30 10.49 -0.97 13.11
CA SER A 30 11.91 -0.92 12.75
C SER A 30 12.15 -1.09 11.25
N LEU A 31 11.18 -1.62 10.50
CA LEU A 31 11.25 -1.73 9.03
C LEU A 31 11.20 -0.36 8.35
N PHE A 32 10.68 0.65 9.03
CA PHE A 32 10.38 1.96 8.47
C PHE A 32 11.24 3.08 9.06
N GLN A 33 12.06 2.77 10.06
CA GLN A 33 12.96 3.74 10.68
C GLN A 33 14.17 4.00 9.78
N THR A 34 14.48 5.27 9.54
CA THR A 34 15.62 5.72 8.74
C THR A 34 16.47 6.67 9.57
N GLY A 35 17.79 6.49 9.57
CA GLY A 35 18.72 7.35 10.32
C GLY A 35 19.33 6.74 11.59
N GLY A 36 19.35 5.41 11.74
CA GLY A 36 20.17 4.72 12.75
C GLY A 36 21.44 4.12 12.14
N ASP A 37 22.51 3.99 12.94
CA ASP A 37 23.76 3.35 12.53
C ASP A 37 23.50 1.96 11.90
N PRO A 38 24.20 1.62 10.80
CA PRO A 38 23.97 0.36 10.10
C PRO A 38 24.29 -0.84 11.02
N PRO A 39 23.43 -1.88 11.07
CA PRO A 39 23.76 -3.13 11.74
C PRO A 39 24.96 -3.78 11.04
N LYS A 40 26.01 -4.11 11.79
CA LYS A 40 27.18 -4.84 11.26
C LYS A 40 26.75 -6.18 10.67
N GLU A 41 26.72 -6.28 9.33
CA GLU A 41 26.48 -7.55 8.63
C GLU A 41 27.61 -8.55 8.89
N LYS A 42 27.26 -9.70 9.48
CA LYS A 42 28.11 -10.89 9.48
C LYS A 42 28.00 -11.57 8.11
N LYS A 43 29.03 -11.41 7.28
CA LYS A 43 29.22 -12.15 6.02
C LYS A 43 29.34 -13.65 6.31
N ASN A 44 28.33 -14.44 5.92
CA ASN A 44 28.51 -15.87 5.67
C ASN A 44 28.48 -16.13 4.17
N LYS A 45 29.66 -16.39 3.61
CA LYS A 45 29.84 -16.88 2.23
C LYS A 45 29.36 -18.33 2.14
N LYS A 46 28.44 -18.64 1.23
CA LYS A 46 28.30 -20.00 0.67
C LYS A 46 28.25 -19.92 -0.86
N LYS A 47 29.12 -20.74 -1.47
CA LYS A 47 29.40 -20.87 -2.89
C LYS A 47 28.25 -21.61 -3.61
N THR A 48 27.95 -21.19 -4.83
CA THR A 48 27.12 -21.91 -5.81
C THR A 48 28.03 -22.59 -6.84
N PRO A 49 27.71 -23.80 -7.36
CA PRO A 49 28.25 -24.30 -8.62
C PRO A 49 27.24 -24.15 -9.79
N PRO A 50 27.67 -24.20 -11.07
CA PRO A 50 26.84 -23.82 -12.23
C PRO A 50 26.40 -24.99 -13.14
N LYS A 51 25.56 -24.63 -14.14
CA LYS A 51 25.02 -25.37 -15.32
C LYS A 51 23.68 -26.10 -15.09
N ALA A 52 22.76 -26.23 -16.06
CA ALA A 52 22.83 -26.06 -17.52
C ALA A 52 21.51 -25.49 -18.09
N ALA A 53 21.58 -25.03 -19.33
CA ALA A 53 20.46 -24.60 -20.15
C ALA A 53 19.72 -25.81 -20.74
N GLU A 54 18.40 -25.71 -20.84
CA GLU A 54 17.63 -26.42 -21.86
C GLU A 54 16.38 -25.59 -22.21
N SER A 55 16.22 -25.41 -23.52
CA SER A 55 15.13 -24.76 -24.23
C SER A 55 13.96 -25.71 -24.37
N GLU A 56 12.73 -25.22 -24.25
CA GLU A 56 11.62 -25.76 -25.03
C GLU A 56 10.54 -24.69 -25.22
N ASP A 57 10.02 -24.71 -26.44
CA ASP A 57 9.24 -23.69 -27.14
C ASP A 57 7.79 -24.20 -27.19
N GLU A 58 6.81 -23.46 -26.66
CA GLU A 58 5.40 -23.73 -26.97
C GLU A 58 4.53 -22.47 -27.07
N THR A 59 3.65 -22.54 -28.06
CA THR A 59 2.81 -21.51 -28.68
C THR A 59 1.65 -20.98 -27.82
N PRO A 60 1.06 -19.80 -28.13
CA PRO A 60 0.01 -19.21 -27.31
C PRO A 60 -1.40 -19.61 -27.76
N GLU A 61 -2.18 -20.26 -26.89
CA GLU A 61 -3.62 -20.43 -27.09
C GLU A 61 -4.46 -19.31 -26.44
N LYS A 62 -5.51 -18.93 -27.18
CA LYS A 62 -6.48 -17.87 -26.90
C LYS A 62 -7.52 -18.33 -25.87
N ASN A 63 -7.67 -17.60 -24.76
CA ASN A 63 -8.82 -17.81 -23.86
C ASN A 63 -10.01 -16.91 -24.22
N SER A 64 -11.09 -17.57 -24.66
CA SER A 64 -12.43 -17.01 -24.80
C SER A 64 -13.27 -17.39 -23.58
N ASN A 65 -13.80 -16.40 -22.86
CA ASN A 65 -14.66 -16.65 -21.69
C ASN A 65 -16.11 -16.89 -22.13
N LYS A 66 -16.57 -18.16 -22.08
CA LYS A 66 -17.99 -18.50 -22.06
C LYS A 66 -18.49 -18.68 -20.63
N LYS A 67 -19.65 -18.08 -20.39
CA LYS A 67 -20.35 -17.87 -19.13
C LYS A 67 -21.07 -19.17 -18.70
N GLY A 68 -20.62 -19.80 -17.62
CA GLY A 68 -21.33 -20.92 -16.97
C GLY A 68 -22.17 -20.43 -15.78
N LYS A 69 -23.48 -20.67 -15.82
CA LYS A 69 -24.40 -20.49 -14.68
C LYS A 69 -24.25 -21.68 -13.72
N GLY A 70 -24.02 -21.40 -12.43
CA GLY A 70 -23.96 -22.41 -11.36
C GLY A 70 -24.58 -21.90 -10.05
N LYS A 71 -25.45 -22.75 -9.48
CA LYS A 71 -26.35 -22.65 -8.31
C LYS A 71 -25.95 -21.75 -7.12
N ARG A 72 -26.96 -21.03 -6.61
CA ARG A 72 -26.97 -20.29 -5.33
C ARG A 72 -26.82 -21.25 -4.15
N SER A 73 -25.65 -21.27 -3.51
CA SER A 73 -25.49 -21.71 -2.12
C SER A 73 -25.65 -20.49 -1.19
N LYS A 74 -26.49 -20.66 -0.16
CA LYS A 74 -26.87 -19.64 0.82
C LYS A 74 -25.67 -19.42 1.76
N LYS A 75 -24.78 -18.48 1.43
CA LYS A 75 -23.68 -18.06 2.32
C LYS A 75 -24.25 -17.45 3.59
N THR A 76 -24.02 -18.10 4.72
CA THR A 76 -24.03 -17.50 6.06
C THR A 76 -23.15 -16.25 6.03
N LYS A 77 -23.70 -15.09 6.42
CA LYS A 77 -22.91 -13.88 6.64
C LYS A 77 -22.03 -14.15 7.86
N GLU A 78 -20.74 -14.38 7.65
CA GLU A 78 -19.76 -14.16 8.72
C GLU A 78 -19.92 -12.72 9.20
N GLU A 79 -20.29 -12.55 10.46
CA GLU A 79 -20.29 -11.24 11.09
C GLU A 79 -18.85 -10.72 11.18
N ARG A 80 -18.64 -9.55 10.61
CA ARG A 80 -17.34 -8.91 10.50
C ARG A 80 -16.86 -8.51 11.90
N PRO A 81 -15.60 -8.78 12.29
CA PRO A 81 -15.08 -8.34 13.57
C PRO A 81 -15.11 -6.80 13.66
N PRO A 82 -15.54 -6.24 14.82
CA PRO A 82 -15.67 -4.81 14.99
C PRO A 82 -14.32 -4.12 14.80
N SER A 83 -14.31 -3.00 14.05
CA SER A 83 -13.13 -2.14 13.94
C SER A 83 -12.86 -1.47 15.29
N PRO A 84 -11.59 -1.19 15.65
CA PRO A 84 -11.29 -0.40 16.84
C PRO A 84 -12.02 0.95 16.78
N VAL A 85 -12.42 1.47 17.93
CA VAL A 85 -13.03 2.80 18.03
C VAL A 85 -11.93 3.82 17.75
N ILE A 86 -12.08 4.55 16.65
CA ILE A 86 -11.17 5.62 16.23
C ILE A 86 -11.92 6.94 16.44
N GLU A 87 -11.40 7.78 17.32
CA GLU A 87 -11.90 9.13 17.55
C GLU A 87 -11.10 10.11 16.68
N VAL A 88 -11.81 11.09 16.11
CA VAL A 88 -11.25 12.09 15.22
C VAL A 88 -11.59 13.45 15.80
N ASP A 89 -10.68 13.99 16.61
CA ASP A 89 -10.86 15.28 17.27
C ASP A 89 -10.49 16.43 16.33
N ASN A 90 -9.24 16.42 15.87
CA ASN A 90 -8.74 17.34 14.85
C ASN A 90 -8.58 16.61 13.52
N LEU A 91 -9.46 16.92 12.57
CA LEU A 91 -9.45 16.27 11.26
C LEU A 91 -8.18 16.56 10.46
N GLU A 92 -7.67 17.79 10.50
CA GLU A 92 -6.47 18.20 9.75
C GLU A 92 -5.24 17.42 10.21
N GLU A 93 -5.08 17.29 11.53
CA GLU A 93 -3.99 16.54 12.14
C GLU A 93 -4.14 15.04 11.85
N PHE A 94 -5.34 14.48 12.08
CA PHE A 94 -5.62 13.06 11.91
C PHE A 94 -5.28 12.55 10.51
N VAL A 95 -5.61 13.31 9.46
CA VAL A 95 -5.38 12.85 8.09
C VAL A 95 -3.91 12.85 7.67
N LEU A 96 -3.06 13.62 8.36
CA LEU A 96 -1.62 13.71 8.14
C LEU A 96 -0.81 12.81 9.08
N GLN A 97 -1.36 12.44 10.23
CA GLN A 97 -0.73 11.59 11.22
C GLN A 97 -0.59 10.13 10.70
N PRO A 98 0.59 9.49 10.86
CA PRO A 98 0.74 8.07 10.58
C PRO A 98 -0.24 7.23 11.41
N ALA A 99 -0.76 6.14 10.83
CA ALA A 99 -1.56 5.20 11.59
C ALA A 99 -0.75 4.66 12.80
N PRO A 100 -1.37 4.55 13.99
CA PRO A 100 -0.71 3.95 15.14
C PRO A 100 -0.25 2.52 14.86
N GLN A 101 0.88 2.12 15.45
CA GLN A 101 1.39 0.76 15.28
C GLN A 101 0.40 -0.27 15.82
N GLY A 102 0.21 -1.36 15.07
CA GLY A 102 -0.74 -2.42 15.41
C GLY A 102 -2.22 -2.07 15.19
N VAL A 103 -2.53 -0.83 14.75
CA VAL A 103 -3.89 -0.40 14.45
C VAL A 103 -4.07 -0.25 12.94
N THR A 104 -5.03 -0.99 12.39
CA THR A 104 -5.46 -0.79 11.00
C THR A 104 -6.60 0.20 10.93
N ILE A 105 -6.36 1.32 10.23
CA ILE A 105 -7.41 2.29 9.92
C ILE A 105 -8.17 1.79 8.70
N LYS A 106 -9.43 1.39 8.90
CA LYS A 106 -10.30 0.86 7.85
C LYS A 106 -11.18 1.97 7.30
N CYS A 107 -11.16 2.17 5.99
CA CYS A 107 -11.91 3.24 5.33
C CYS A 107 -12.71 2.74 4.13
N ARG A 108 -13.63 3.60 3.69
CA ARG A 108 -14.44 3.44 2.49
C ARG A 108 -14.20 4.63 1.56
N VAL A 109 -13.85 4.35 0.31
CA VAL A 109 -13.81 5.35 -0.76
C VAL A 109 -15.08 5.22 -1.59
N THR A 110 -15.82 6.32 -1.75
CA THR A 110 -16.97 6.42 -2.64
C THR A 110 -16.65 7.36 -3.79
N ARG A 111 -17.13 7.03 -4.99
CA ARG A 111 -16.92 7.82 -6.20
C ARG A 111 -18.25 8.43 -6.63
N ASP A 112 -18.34 9.75 -6.61
CA ASP A 112 -19.48 10.47 -7.14
C ASP A 112 -19.21 10.96 -8.57
N LYS A 113 -19.93 10.35 -9.52
CA LYS A 113 -19.91 10.73 -10.94
C LYS A 113 -20.98 11.75 -11.31
N ARG A 114 -21.92 12.06 -10.40
CA ARG A 114 -22.99 13.04 -10.64
C ARG A 114 -22.45 14.47 -10.70
N GLY A 115 -21.21 14.66 -10.27
CA GLY A 115 -20.48 15.92 -10.36
C GLY A 115 -20.18 16.39 -11.79
N MET A 116 -19.45 17.51 -11.82
CA MET A 116 -19.09 18.34 -12.98
C MET A 116 -18.73 17.59 -14.29
N ASP A 117 -19.07 18.21 -15.42
CA ASP A 117 -18.75 17.76 -16.79
C ASP A 117 -19.18 16.32 -17.12
N ARG A 118 -20.44 15.98 -16.82
CA ARG A 118 -21.06 14.70 -17.22
C ARG A 118 -20.25 13.47 -16.76
N GLY A 119 -19.62 13.55 -15.59
CA GLY A 119 -18.88 12.44 -14.98
C GLY A 119 -17.41 12.29 -15.42
N LEU A 120 -16.85 13.23 -16.19
CA LEU A 120 -15.43 13.20 -16.61
C LEU A 120 -14.45 13.47 -15.46
N TYR A 121 -14.89 14.20 -14.43
CA TYR A 121 -14.06 14.57 -13.28
C TYR A 121 -14.79 14.24 -11.97
N PRO A 122 -14.97 12.94 -11.68
CA PRO A 122 -15.70 12.51 -10.50
C PRO A 122 -15.01 13.00 -9.22
N THR A 123 -15.82 13.23 -8.19
CA THR A 123 -15.33 13.50 -6.84
C THR A 123 -15.21 12.18 -6.09
N TYR A 124 -14.15 12.02 -5.33
CA TYR A 124 -13.92 10.86 -4.47
C TYR A 124 -14.03 11.32 -3.03
N TYR A 125 -14.72 10.55 -2.19
CA TYR A 125 -14.83 10.83 -0.76
C TYR A 125 -14.30 9.64 0.03
N LEU A 126 -13.53 9.94 1.07
CA LEU A 126 -13.00 8.97 2.02
C LEU A 126 -13.73 9.13 3.34
N HIS A 127 -14.24 8.02 3.87
CA HIS A 127 -14.84 7.95 5.19
C HIS A 127 -14.23 6.80 5.98
N LEU A 128 -14.20 6.90 7.32
CA LEU A 128 -13.95 5.74 8.17
C LEU A 128 -15.03 4.68 7.93
N ASP A 129 -14.62 3.41 7.92
CA ASP A 129 -15.52 2.27 7.74
C ASP A 129 -15.95 1.74 9.13
N ASN A 130 -16.70 2.59 9.83
CA ASN A 130 -17.37 2.36 11.10
C ASN A 130 -18.85 2.75 11.01
N ASP A 131 -19.62 2.55 12.07
CA ASP A 131 -21.06 2.82 12.07
C ASP A 131 -21.39 4.30 11.81
N LYS A 132 -20.52 5.21 12.30
CA LYS A 132 -20.66 6.66 12.13
C LYS A 132 -20.30 7.15 10.73
N LYS A 133 -19.52 6.38 9.96
CA LYS A 133 -19.00 6.75 8.63
C LYS A 133 -18.39 8.16 8.61
N VAL A 134 -17.51 8.44 9.57
CA VAL A 134 -16.89 9.77 9.73
C VAL A 134 -16.17 10.16 8.44
N PHE A 135 -16.47 11.34 7.89
CA PHE A 135 -15.81 11.89 6.71
C PHE A 135 -14.35 12.25 7.03
N LEU A 136 -13.45 11.99 6.08
CA LEU A 136 -12.02 12.29 6.23
C LEU A 136 -11.49 13.23 5.15
N LEU A 137 -11.65 12.85 3.87
CA LEU A 137 -11.03 13.54 2.75
C LEU A 137 -11.93 13.53 1.54
N ALA A 138 -11.90 14.61 0.77
CA ALA A 138 -12.44 14.68 -0.58
C ALA A 138 -11.30 14.88 -1.58
N GLY A 139 -11.41 14.25 -2.75
CA GLY A 139 -10.39 14.27 -3.79
C GLY A 139 -11.01 14.45 -5.17
N ARG A 140 -10.46 15.35 -5.99
CA ARG A 140 -11.00 15.56 -7.33
C ARG A 140 -9.96 16.01 -8.34
N LYS A 141 -10.01 15.41 -9.53
CA LYS A 141 -9.17 15.79 -10.66
C LYS A 141 -9.55 17.17 -11.17
N ARG A 142 -8.57 18.06 -11.31
CA ARG A 142 -8.73 19.40 -11.84
C ARG A 142 -8.93 19.38 -13.36
N LYS A 143 -9.76 20.30 -13.83
CA LYS A 143 -9.85 20.64 -15.25
C LYS A 143 -8.62 21.44 -15.67
N LYS A 144 -8.42 21.55 -16.99
CA LYS A 144 -7.41 22.45 -17.62
C LYS A 144 -5.98 22.25 -17.10
N SER A 145 -5.62 21.02 -16.74
CA SER A 145 -4.25 20.66 -16.36
C SER A 145 -3.62 19.83 -17.47
N LYS A 146 -2.37 20.15 -17.86
CA LYS A 146 -1.60 19.39 -18.88
C LYS A 146 -1.32 17.95 -18.45
N THR A 147 -1.33 17.70 -17.14
CA THR A 147 -1.11 16.41 -16.49
C THR A 147 -2.25 16.15 -15.53
N SER A 148 -2.41 14.92 -15.07
CA SER A 148 -3.39 14.61 -14.04
C SER A 148 -3.01 15.27 -12.73
N ASN A 149 -3.96 16.02 -12.18
CA ASN A 149 -3.76 16.83 -11.00
C ASN A 149 -5.00 16.73 -10.14
N TYR A 150 -4.91 16.08 -8.99
CA TYR A 150 -6.01 16.01 -8.02
C TYR A 150 -5.74 16.96 -6.87
N LEU A 151 -6.77 17.70 -6.46
CA LEU A 151 -6.80 18.40 -5.18
C LEU A 151 -7.42 17.48 -4.14
N ILE A 152 -6.85 17.51 -2.94
CA ILE A 152 -7.31 16.78 -1.77
C ILE A 152 -7.63 17.79 -0.69
N SER A 153 -8.82 17.68 -0.10
CA SER A 153 -9.38 18.63 0.87
C SER A 153 -10.00 17.89 2.05
N ILE A 154 -9.99 18.51 3.23
CA ILE A 154 -10.76 18.08 4.41
C ILE A 154 -12.18 18.70 4.43
N ASP A 155 -12.58 19.38 3.35
CA ASP A 155 -13.92 19.88 3.14
C ASP A 155 -14.54 19.18 1.91
N PRO A 156 -15.70 18.51 2.06
CA PRO A 156 -16.35 17.84 0.94
C PRO A 156 -16.97 18.80 -0.08
N THR A 157 -17.18 20.06 0.30
CA THR A 157 -17.84 21.09 -0.52
C THR A 157 -16.85 22.01 -1.23
N ASP A 158 -15.66 22.23 -0.65
CA ASP A 158 -14.59 23.03 -1.26
C ASP A 158 -13.39 22.17 -1.71
N LEU A 159 -13.23 22.09 -3.03
CA LEU A 159 -12.11 21.44 -3.71
C LEU A 159 -11.34 22.46 -4.56
N SER A 160 -11.10 23.65 -4.00
CA SER A 160 -10.28 24.70 -4.58
C SER A 160 -8.85 24.67 -4.04
N ARG A 161 -7.91 25.28 -4.77
CA ARG A 161 -6.50 25.36 -4.35
C ARG A 161 -6.26 26.48 -3.32
N GLY A 162 -7.12 27.51 -3.34
CA GLY A 162 -7.02 28.64 -2.41
C GLY A 162 -7.97 28.50 -1.21
N GLY A 163 -8.71 27.40 -1.14
CA GLY A 163 -9.56 27.08 0.00
C GLY A 163 -8.72 26.78 1.24
N GLU A 164 -9.23 27.18 2.40
CA GLU A 164 -8.56 26.99 3.69
C GLU A 164 -8.41 25.50 4.03
N ASN A 165 -9.30 24.65 3.52
CA ASN A 165 -9.36 23.22 3.78
C ASN A 165 -8.51 22.35 2.81
N PHE A 166 -7.70 22.98 1.95
CA PHE A 166 -6.79 22.28 1.04
C PHE A 166 -5.63 21.65 1.83
N ILE A 167 -5.51 20.32 1.80
CA ILE A 167 -4.52 19.58 2.59
C ILE A 167 -3.44 18.90 1.73
N GLY A 168 -3.71 18.66 0.45
CA GLY A 168 -2.73 17.99 -0.40
C GLY A 168 -3.07 17.91 -1.87
N LYS A 169 -2.08 17.49 -2.67
CA LYS A 169 -2.17 17.46 -4.13
C LYS A 169 -1.43 16.27 -4.71
N LEU A 170 -2.13 15.48 -5.53
CA LEU A 170 -1.53 14.41 -6.35
C LEU A 170 -1.28 14.95 -7.76
N ARG A 171 -0.05 14.83 -8.28
CA ARG A 171 0.32 15.26 -9.63
C ARG A 171 0.99 14.11 -10.38
N SER A 172 0.57 13.86 -11.61
CA SER A 172 1.22 12.89 -12.50
C SER A 172 2.31 13.51 -13.37
N ASN A 173 3.18 12.66 -13.90
CA ASN A 173 3.95 12.96 -15.12
C ASN A 173 3.03 12.92 -16.35
N LEU A 174 3.58 13.28 -17.52
CA LEU A 174 2.84 13.34 -18.78
C LEU A 174 2.23 11.99 -19.20
N MET A 175 2.93 10.89 -18.93
CA MET A 175 2.48 9.54 -19.30
C MET A 175 1.43 8.94 -18.33
N GLY A 176 1.26 9.54 -17.14
CA GLY A 176 0.42 8.96 -16.08
C GLY A 176 1.03 7.73 -15.43
N THR A 177 2.35 7.55 -15.51
CA THR A 177 3.09 6.39 -14.98
C THR A 177 3.83 6.70 -13.69
N LYS A 178 4.10 7.97 -13.41
CA LYS A 178 4.72 8.44 -12.17
C LYS A 178 3.83 9.51 -11.55
N PHE A 179 3.64 9.45 -10.24
CA PHE A 179 2.86 10.42 -9.49
C PHE A 179 3.64 10.88 -8.26
N THR A 180 3.45 12.14 -7.88
CA THR A 180 3.98 12.72 -6.64
C THR A 180 2.85 13.37 -5.86
N VAL A 181 2.83 13.14 -4.56
CA VAL A 181 1.87 13.69 -3.60
C VAL A 181 2.57 14.77 -2.80
N PHE A 182 1.95 15.94 -2.73
CA PHE A 182 2.43 17.08 -1.97
C PHE A 182 1.44 17.43 -0.86
N ASP A 183 1.94 18.03 0.21
CA ASP A 183 1.12 18.72 1.20
C ASP A 183 0.56 20.05 0.64
N ASN A 184 0.02 20.89 1.53
CA ASN A 184 -0.55 22.19 1.22
C ASN A 184 0.48 23.32 1.06
N GLY A 185 1.78 23.05 1.20
CA GLY A 185 2.81 24.07 1.08
C GLY A 185 2.94 24.67 -0.33
N MET A 186 3.74 25.74 -0.43
CA MET A 186 4.03 26.45 -1.66
C MET A 186 5.03 25.71 -2.54
N ASN A 187 4.91 25.91 -3.87
CA ASN A 187 5.92 25.40 -4.79
C ASN A 187 7.26 26.14 -4.54
N PRO A 188 8.42 25.46 -4.49
CA PRO A 188 9.73 26.11 -4.37
C PRO A 188 9.91 27.40 -5.19
N ASP A 189 9.53 27.39 -6.47
CA ASP A 189 9.62 28.56 -7.37
C ASP A 189 8.80 29.78 -6.94
N ARG A 190 7.90 29.62 -5.97
CA ARG A 190 6.98 30.64 -5.46
C ARG A 190 7.06 30.77 -3.94
N ALA A 191 8.00 30.10 -3.30
CA ALA A 191 8.14 30.11 -1.85
C ALA A 191 8.73 31.43 -1.36
N ASN A 192 8.55 31.71 -0.07
CA ASN A 192 9.16 32.86 0.57
C ASN A 192 10.69 32.68 0.67
N ALA A 193 11.41 33.78 0.86
CA ALA A 193 12.88 33.79 0.91
C ALA A 193 13.47 32.90 2.03
N ASP A 194 12.70 32.66 3.09
CA ASP A 194 13.06 31.82 4.24
C ASP A 194 12.71 30.33 4.07
N TRP A 195 12.04 29.95 2.97
CA TRP A 195 11.66 28.57 2.64
C TRP A 195 10.76 27.88 3.69
N SER A 196 10.19 28.64 4.62
CA SER A 196 9.40 28.10 5.74
C SER A 196 8.08 27.47 5.27
N ASN A 197 7.52 27.97 4.16
CA ASN A 197 6.24 27.54 3.61
C ASN A 197 6.37 26.56 2.43
N VAL A 198 7.55 25.99 2.18
CA VAL A 198 7.80 25.12 1.02
C VAL A 198 7.13 23.76 1.23
N ARG A 199 6.45 23.31 0.18
CA ARG A 199 5.75 22.02 0.17
C ARG A 199 6.68 20.85 0.40
N GLN A 200 6.14 19.85 1.07
CA GLN A 200 6.75 18.55 1.24
C GLN A 200 6.27 17.57 0.18
N GLU A 201 7.07 16.54 -0.10
CA GLU A 201 6.63 15.36 -0.81
C GLU A 201 6.22 14.27 0.20
N LEU A 202 4.95 13.89 0.18
CA LEU A 202 4.37 12.93 1.12
C LEU A 202 4.48 11.49 0.62
N SER A 203 4.34 11.28 -0.69
CA SER A 203 4.56 9.99 -1.33
C SER A 203 4.78 10.16 -2.83
N ALA A 204 5.37 9.15 -3.46
CA ALA A 204 5.42 9.01 -4.90
C ALA A 204 4.98 7.60 -5.30
N VAL A 205 4.39 7.48 -6.48
CA VAL A 205 3.90 6.21 -7.03
C VAL A 205 4.47 6.03 -8.43
N VAL A 206 5.06 4.87 -8.70
CA VAL A 206 5.60 4.50 -10.00
C VAL A 206 4.88 3.24 -10.46
N TYR A 207 4.31 3.30 -11.66
CA TYR A 207 3.75 2.17 -12.37
C TYR A 207 4.72 1.77 -13.49
N GLU A 208 5.15 0.51 -13.47
CA GLU A 208 6.01 -0.02 -14.53
C GLU A 208 5.21 -0.11 -15.84
N THR A 209 5.80 0.38 -16.92
CA THR A 209 5.20 0.33 -18.25
C THR A 209 5.53 -0.98 -18.93
N ASN A 210 4.53 -1.70 -19.40
CA ASN A 210 4.72 -2.95 -20.12
C ASN A 210 4.92 -2.66 -21.63
N VAL A 211 6.06 -2.05 -21.99
CA VAL A 211 6.33 -1.61 -23.37
C VAL A 211 6.67 -2.79 -24.31
N LEU A 212 7.11 -3.93 -23.76
CA LEU A 212 7.54 -5.11 -24.53
C LEU A 212 6.53 -6.28 -24.53
N GLY A 213 5.29 -6.07 -24.10
CA GLY A 213 4.26 -7.11 -24.18
C GLY A 213 4.44 -8.29 -23.20
N PHE A 214 5.33 -8.17 -22.20
CA PHE A 214 5.42 -9.14 -21.10
C PHE A 214 4.09 -9.16 -20.35
N LYS A 215 3.36 -10.27 -20.50
CA LYS A 215 2.10 -10.52 -19.80
C LYS A 215 2.42 -10.84 -18.35
N GLY A 216 2.22 -9.87 -17.46
CA GLY A 216 2.39 -10.05 -16.02
C GLY A 216 1.58 -9.03 -15.22
N PRO A 217 1.29 -9.31 -13.93
CA PRO A 217 0.67 -8.34 -13.05
C PRO A 217 1.44 -7.01 -13.04
N ARG A 218 0.72 -5.89 -13.15
CA ARG A 218 1.34 -4.55 -13.16
C ARG A 218 2.15 -4.36 -11.88
N LYS A 219 3.41 -3.95 -12.02
CA LYS A 219 4.27 -3.58 -10.90
C LYS A 219 4.04 -2.13 -10.53
N MET A 220 3.85 -1.91 -9.24
CA MET A 220 3.60 -0.63 -8.61
C MET A 220 4.58 -0.47 -7.45
N THR A 221 5.40 0.56 -7.53
CA THR A 221 6.32 0.96 -6.46
C THR A 221 5.76 2.21 -5.81
N VAL A 222 5.72 2.22 -4.48
CA VAL A 222 5.33 3.38 -3.67
C VAL A 222 6.54 3.80 -2.86
N ILE A 223 6.89 5.07 -2.97
CA ILE A 223 8.03 5.68 -2.27
C ILE A 223 7.47 6.67 -1.27
N ILE A 224 7.88 6.57 0.00
CA ILE A 224 7.45 7.49 1.06
C ILE A 224 8.66 7.99 1.85
N PRO A 225 8.57 9.14 2.52
CA PRO A 225 9.61 9.55 3.46
C PRO A 225 9.74 8.54 4.60
N GLY A 226 10.97 8.37 5.09
CA GLY A 226 11.30 7.52 6.21
C GLY A 226 10.77 8.03 7.54
N MET A 227 10.86 7.20 8.57
CA MET A 227 10.40 7.53 9.93
C MET A 227 11.58 7.69 10.87
N ASN A 228 11.52 8.64 11.81
CA ASN A 228 12.53 8.80 12.86
C ASN A 228 12.32 7.81 14.01
N SER A 229 13.13 7.91 15.06
CA SER A 229 13.03 7.10 16.28
C SER A 229 11.69 7.29 17.02
N ASP A 230 11.10 8.48 16.90
CA ASP A 230 9.84 8.85 17.53
C ASP A 230 8.61 8.40 16.70
N ASN A 231 8.85 7.69 15.59
CA ASN A 231 7.83 7.23 14.64
C ASN A 231 7.10 8.39 13.94
N GLU A 232 7.78 9.53 13.81
CA GLU A 232 7.35 10.66 13.01
C GLU A 232 8.04 10.64 11.65
N ARG A 233 7.38 11.23 10.67
CA ARG A 233 7.90 11.30 9.31
C ARG A 233 9.09 12.25 9.22
N VAL A 234 10.19 11.80 8.63
CA VAL A 234 11.30 12.67 8.26
C VAL A 234 10.89 13.49 7.02
N PRO A 235 10.73 14.81 7.12
CA PRO A 235 10.15 15.60 6.03
C PRO A 235 11.10 15.74 4.84
N ILE A 236 10.58 15.53 3.63
CA ILE A 236 11.32 15.74 2.37
C ILE A 236 10.78 17.00 1.68
N ARG A 237 11.59 18.05 1.66
CA ARG A 237 11.30 19.34 1.00
C ARG A 237 12.31 19.56 -0.14
N PRO A 238 11.98 19.16 -1.38
CA PRO A 238 12.88 19.32 -2.51
C PRO A 238 13.21 20.79 -2.74
N ARG A 239 14.50 21.11 -2.85
CA ARG A 239 14.97 22.49 -3.13
C ARG A 239 15.14 22.77 -4.62
N ASN A 240 15.22 21.72 -5.43
CA ASN A 240 15.38 21.78 -6.88
C ASN A 240 14.87 20.47 -7.52
N ASP A 241 14.86 20.42 -8.85
CA ASP A 241 14.37 19.27 -9.62
C ASP A 241 15.25 18.01 -9.51
N ASN A 242 16.46 18.14 -8.94
CA ASN A 242 17.39 17.02 -8.68
C ASN A 242 17.22 16.41 -7.27
N ASP A 243 16.21 16.84 -6.52
CA ASP A 243 15.81 16.25 -5.24
C ASP A 243 14.32 15.87 -5.25
N GLY A 244 13.88 15.13 -4.24
CA GLY A 244 12.52 14.59 -4.11
C GLY A 244 12.47 13.08 -4.22
N LEU A 245 11.33 12.51 -3.84
CA LEU A 245 11.14 11.06 -3.66
C LEU A 245 11.45 10.29 -4.94
N LEU A 246 10.96 10.77 -6.08
CA LEU A 246 11.19 10.11 -7.37
C LEU A 246 12.65 10.17 -7.81
N MET A 247 13.34 11.27 -7.53
CA MET A 247 14.74 11.46 -7.94
C MET A 247 15.67 10.64 -7.05
N ARG A 248 15.45 10.68 -5.73
CA ARG A 248 16.15 9.84 -4.73
C ARG A 248 16.05 8.36 -5.07
N TRP A 249 14.84 7.87 -5.35
CA TRP A 249 14.62 6.48 -5.76
C TRP A 249 15.32 6.12 -7.07
N GLN A 250 15.25 6.99 -8.10
CA GLN A 250 15.93 6.76 -9.39
C GLN A 250 17.45 6.67 -9.24
N ASN A 251 18.02 7.52 -8.38
CA ASN A 251 19.45 7.55 -8.08
C ASN A 251 19.88 6.51 -7.05
N ARG A 252 18.96 5.66 -6.56
CA ARG A 252 19.19 4.69 -5.47
C ARG A 252 19.71 5.33 -4.18
N ASN A 253 19.44 6.62 -3.99
CA ASN A 253 19.66 7.29 -2.72
C ASN A 253 18.44 7.01 -1.82
N MET A 254 18.56 6.01 -0.95
CA MET A 254 17.48 5.58 -0.06
C MET A 254 17.53 6.26 1.32
N ASP A 255 18.36 7.29 1.48
CA ASP A 255 18.46 8.02 2.74
C ASP A 255 17.13 8.72 3.06
N ASN A 256 16.58 8.39 4.23
CA ASN A 256 15.29 8.88 4.71
C ASN A 256 14.13 8.58 3.75
N VAL A 257 14.21 7.47 3.01
CA VAL A 257 13.18 7.03 2.06
C VAL A 257 12.87 5.55 2.28
N ILE A 258 11.58 5.21 2.22
CA ILE A 258 11.10 3.82 2.25
C ILE A 258 10.55 3.47 0.87
N GLU A 259 10.98 2.32 0.35
CA GLU A 259 10.44 1.71 -0.87
C GLU A 259 9.47 0.59 -0.51
N LEU A 260 8.26 0.68 -1.05
CA LEU A 260 7.18 -0.30 -0.92
C LEU A 260 6.75 -0.78 -2.30
N HIS A 261 6.16 -1.97 -2.36
CA HIS A 261 5.71 -2.56 -3.62
C HIS A 261 4.33 -3.17 -3.50
N ASN A 262 3.64 -3.33 -4.63
CA ASN A 262 2.45 -4.16 -4.63
C ASN A 262 2.80 -5.63 -4.34
N LYS A 263 2.05 -6.27 -3.46
CA LYS A 263 2.18 -7.70 -3.20
C LYS A 263 1.86 -8.47 -4.48
N ALA A 264 2.76 -9.39 -4.86
CA ALA A 264 2.51 -10.28 -5.98
C ALA A 264 1.34 -11.22 -5.65
N PRO A 265 0.38 -11.41 -6.58
CA PRO A 265 -0.70 -12.35 -6.34
C PRO A 265 -0.17 -13.78 -6.30
N VAL A 266 -0.83 -14.63 -5.52
CA VAL A 266 -0.47 -16.04 -5.38
C VAL A 266 -1.39 -16.86 -6.27
N TRP A 267 -0.84 -17.88 -6.92
CA TRP A 267 -1.63 -18.83 -7.69
C TRP A 267 -2.59 -19.60 -6.77
N ASN A 268 -3.86 -19.69 -7.17
CA ASN A 268 -4.87 -20.47 -6.47
C ASN A 268 -5.38 -21.58 -7.40
N ASP A 269 -5.11 -22.83 -7.04
CA ASP A 269 -5.45 -24.01 -7.84
C ASP A 269 -6.96 -24.23 -7.96
N GLU A 270 -7.75 -23.89 -6.96
CA GLU A 270 -9.21 -24.08 -6.99
C GLU A 270 -9.89 -23.18 -8.02
N THR A 271 -9.41 -21.95 -8.15
CA THR A 271 -9.95 -20.94 -9.09
C THR A 271 -9.16 -20.84 -10.38
N GLN A 272 -8.03 -21.56 -10.49
CA GLN A 272 -7.07 -21.50 -11.61
C GLN A 272 -6.70 -20.04 -11.96
N SER A 273 -6.42 -19.24 -10.93
CA SER A 273 -6.19 -17.80 -11.11
C SER A 273 -5.22 -17.23 -10.07
N TYR A 274 -4.55 -16.13 -10.42
CA TYR A 274 -3.72 -15.36 -9.50
C TYR A 274 -4.60 -14.47 -8.61
N VAL A 275 -4.55 -14.69 -7.30
CA VAL A 275 -5.41 -14.00 -6.32
C VAL A 275 -4.60 -13.36 -5.19
N LEU A 276 -5.19 -12.35 -4.57
CA LEU A 276 -4.73 -11.80 -3.29
C LEU A 276 -5.84 -12.04 -2.25
N ASN A 277 -5.45 -12.39 -1.03
CA ASN A 277 -6.39 -12.57 0.06
C ASN A 277 -6.70 -11.24 0.75
N PHE A 278 -7.89 -10.71 0.49
CA PHE A 278 -8.39 -9.47 1.08
C PHE A 278 -9.22 -9.68 2.35
N HIS A 279 -9.30 -10.91 2.89
CA HIS A 279 -10.06 -11.25 4.11
C HIS A 279 -11.51 -10.75 4.06
N GLY A 280 -12.17 -10.91 2.90
CA GLY A 280 -13.55 -10.45 2.68
C GLY A 280 -13.74 -8.94 2.54
N ARG A 281 -12.69 -8.12 2.70
CA ARG A 281 -12.77 -6.66 2.50
C ARG A 281 -13.08 -6.27 1.06
N VAL A 282 -12.53 -7.02 0.11
CA VAL A 282 -12.73 -6.80 -1.33
C VAL A 282 -13.56 -7.94 -1.89
N THR A 283 -14.62 -7.60 -2.61
CA THR A 283 -15.63 -8.57 -3.06
C THR A 283 -15.83 -8.57 -4.57
N HIS A 284 -15.26 -7.60 -5.30
CA HIS A 284 -15.40 -7.49 -6.74
C HIS A 284 -14.03 -7.49 -7.42
N ALA A 285 -13.90 -8.28 -8.48
CA ALA A 285 -12.70 -8.29 -9.30
C ALA A 285 -12.46 -6.92 -9.96
N SER A 286 -11.21 -6.45 -9.91
CA SER A 286 -10.78 -5.22 -10.55
C SER A 286 -9.26 -5.18 -10.69
N VAL A 287 -8.75 -4.60 -11.77
CA VAL A 287 -7.33 -4.24 -11.92
C VAL A 287 -6.85 -3.19 -10.89
N LYS A 288 -7.78 -2.62 -10.11
CA LYS A 288 -7.51 -1.68 -9.02
C LYS A 288 -7.37 -2.37 -7.67
N ASN A 289 -7.55 -3.68 -7.59
CA ASN A 289 -7.38 -4.41 -6.33
C ASN A 289 -5.87 -4.64 -6.10
N PHE A 290 -5.33 -4.11 -5.01
CA PHE A 290 -3.92 -4.29 -4.67
C PHE A 290 -3.69 -4.26 -3.15
N GLN A 291 -2.59 -4.85 -2.73
CA GLN A 291 -2.00 -4.71 -1.42
C GLN A 291 -0.60 -4.11 -1.59
N ILE A 292 -0.18 -3.21 -0.70
CA ILE A 292 1.17 -2.63 -0.65
C ILE A 292 1.88 -3.19 0.57
N VAL A 293 3.13 -3.62 0.37
CA VAL A 293 3.97 -4.27 1.39
C VAL A 293 5.39 -3.74 1.32
N HIS A 294 6.14 -3.94 2.40
CA HIS A 294 7.59 -3.73 2.41
C HIS A 294 8.29 -4.99 1.88
N GLY A 295 9.38 -4.84 1.13
CA GLY A 295 10.07 -5.99 0.52
C GLY A 295 10.61 -7.01 1.53
N SER A 296 10.99 -6.56 2.73
CA SER A 296 11.50 -7.42 3.80
C SER A 296 10.42 -8.09 4.64
N ASP A 297 9.16 -7.68 4.53
CA ASP A 297 8.03 -8.28 5.24
C ASP A 297 6.75 -8.22 4.38
N PRO A 298 6.55 -9.23 3.51
CA PRO A 298 5.38 -9.30 2.63
C PRO A 298 4.05 -9.60 3.36
N ASP A 299 4.08 -9.99 4.63
CA ASP A 299 2.88 -10.33 5.40
C ASP A 299 2.33 -9.10 6.14
N TYR A 300 3.18 -8.13 6.44
CA TYR A 300 2.75 -6.82 6.90
C TYR A 300 2.14 -6.00 5.76
N ILE A 301 0.82 -6.01 5.67
CA ILE A 301 0.06 -5.22 4.67
C ILE A 301 0.01 -3.75 5.10
N VAL A 302 0.87 -2.92 4.50
CA VAL A 302 0.93 -1.48 4.75
C VAL A 302 -0.35 -0.78 4.28
N MET A 303 -0.86 -1.18 3.11
CA MET A 303 -2.10 -0.66 2.55
C MET A 303 -2.82 -1.75 1.78
N GLN A 304 -4.15 -1.76 1.84
CA GLN A 304 -4.99 -2.61 1.02
C GLN A 304 -6.10 -1.78 0.38
N PHE A 305 -6.30 -1.95 -0.92
CA PHE A 305 -7.33 -1.26 -1.67
C PHE A 305 -8.07 -2.21 -2.61
N GLY A 306 -9.38 -2.06 -2.72
CA GLY A 306 -10.11 -2.82 -3.73
C GLY A 306 -11.60 -2.55 -3.80
N ARG A 307 -12.20 -3.08 -4.87
CA ARG A 307 -13.58 -2.81 -5.28
C ARG A 307 -14.60 -3.67 -4.54
N VAL A 308 -15.73 -3.05 -4.22
CA VAL A 308 -16.84 -3.64 -3.46
C VAL A 308 -18.20 -3.26 -4.03
N ALA A 309 -18.27 -2.24 -4.89
CA ALA A 309 -19.39 -1.94 -5.78
C ALA A 309 -18.88 -1.16 -7.00
N ASP A 310 -19.76 -0.69 -7.87
CA ASP A 310 -19.37 0.08 -9.07
C ASP A 310 -18.66 1.39 -8.75
N ASP A 311 -19.10 2.04 -7.68
CA ASP A 311 -18.63 3.35 -7.25
C ASP A 311 -18.25 3.36 -5.77
N ALA A 312 -17.87 2.19 -5.23
CA ALA A 312 -17.40 2.05 -3.87
C ALA A 312 -16.23 1.07 -3.75
N PHE A 313 -15.27 1.43 -2.91
CA PHE A 313 -13.99 0.75 -2.68
C PHE A 313 -13.70 0.71 -1.18
N THR A 314 -13.05 -0.34 -0.71
CA THR A 314 -12.43 -0.36 0.63
C THR A 314 -11.00 0.11 0.52
N MET A 315 -10.54 0.87 1.51
CA MET A 315 -9.17 1.34 1.62
C MET A 315 -8.75 1.20 3.08
N ASP A 316 -7.84 0.29 3.37
CA ASP A 316 -7.33 0.07 4.71
C ASP A 316 -5.83 0.40 4.71
N TYR A 317 -5.33 1.05 5.77
CA TYR A 317 -3.91 1.37 5.89
C TYR A 317 -3.41 1.17 7.31
N ASN A 318 -2.12 0.88 7.41
CA ASN A 318 -1.36 0.70 8.65
C ASN A 318 -0.16 1.65 8.65
N TYR A 319 0.53 1.72 9.79
CA TYR A 319 1.83 2.38 9.89
C TYR A 319 2.76 1.93 8.75
N PRO A 320 3.54 2.81 8.10
CA PRO A 320 3.77 4.22 8.42
C PRO A 320 2.89 5.21 7.63
N LEU A 321 1.83 4.74 6.96
CA LEU A 321 1.00 5.63 6.14
C LEU A 321 0.05 6.48 6.98
N CYS A 322 -0.23 7.69 6.48
CA CYS A 322 -1.37 8.50 6.91
C CYS A 322 -2.52 8.46 5.88
N ALA A 323 -3.69 9.01 6.25
CA ALA A 323 -4.86 9.01 5.39
C ALA A 323 -4.62 9.75 4.05
N VAL A 324 -3.93 10.89 4.06
CA VAL A 324 -3.62 11.66 2.83
C VAL A 324 -2.78 10.83 1.86
N GLN A 325 -1.73 10.16 2.36
CA GLN A 325 -0.89 9.30 1.52
C GLN A 325 -1.68 8.13 0.95
N ALA A 326 -2.40 7.38 1.80
CA ALA A 326 -3.17 6.22 1.37
C ALA A 326 -4.24 6.60 0.35
N PHE A 327 -4.95 7.71 0.60
CA PHE A 327 -5.97 8.21 -0.32
C PHE A 327 -5.37 8.65 -1.66
N ALA A 328 -4.25 9.37 -1.65
CA ALA A 328 -3.58 9.78 -2.88
C ALA A 328 -3.04 8.60 -3.70
N ILE A 329 -2.51 7.57 -3.04
CA ILE A 329 -2.12 6.30 -3.68
C ILE A 329 -3.34 5.60 -4.31
N ALA A 330 -4.49 5.59 -3.64
CA ALA A 330 -5.72 5.07 -4.21
C ALA A 330 -6.17 5.90 -5.44
N LEU A 331 -6.11 7.24 -5.35
CA LEU A 331 -6.43 8.16 -6.45
C LEU A 331 -5.58 7.92 -7.71
N SER A 332 -4.28 7.64 -7.57
CA SER A 332 -3.42 7.34 -8.72
C SER A 332 -3.81 6.05 -9.45
N SER A 333 -4.51 5.13 -8.78
CA SER A 333 -5.02 3.89 -9.40
C SER A 333 -6.24 4.13 -10.31
N PHE A 334 -6.98 5.22 -10.09
CA PHE A 334 -8.14 5.58 -10.91
C PHE A 334 -7.77 6.26 -12.22
N ASP A 335 -6.59 6.88 -12.26
CA ASP A 335 -6.14 7.61 -13.43
C ASP A 335 -5.69 6.66 -14.56
N GLY A 336 -6.10 7.00 -15.78
CA GLY A 336 -5.71 6.29 -16.99
C GLY A 336 -4.20 6.39 -17.22
N LYS A 337 -3.58 5.29 -17.63
CA LYS A 337 -2.13 5.19 -17.82
C LYS A 337 -1.88 4.90 -19.29
N LEU A 338 -1.21 5.82 -19.98
CA LEU A 338 -0.78 5.58 -21.35
C LEU A 338 0.34 4.52 -21.27
N ALA A 339 0.17 3.37 -21.93
CA ALA A 339 1.11 2.24 -21.96
C ALA A 339 1.18 1.31 -20.74
N CYS A 340 0.15 1.27 -19.88
CA CYS A 340 0.04 0.22 -18.87
C CYS A 340 -1.18 -0.69 -19.09
N GLU A 341 -1.88 -0.63 -20.23
CA GLU A 341 -3.10 -1.43 -20.45
C GLU A 341 -2.86 -2.94 -20.44
#